data_AF-A0A2D9GEV9-F1
#
_entry.id   AF-A0A2D9GEV9-F1
#
_cell.length_a   1.000
_cell.length_b   1.000
_cell.length_c   1.000
_cell.angle_alpha   90.00
_cell.angle_beta   90.00
_cell.angle_gamma   90.00
#
_symmetry.space_group_name_H-M   'P 1'
#
loop_
_entity.id
_entity.type
_entity.pdbx_description
1 polymer ?
#
loop_
_entity_poly.entity_id
_entity_poly.type
_entity_poly.pdbx_seq_one_letter_code
_entity_poly.pdbx_strand_id
1 'polypeptide(L)'
;MKKNLQNLIAISLLLIGISANSQNRYLDEVFTEVQLTDSVMFAQNVSIEPMLIGLSPALMPIYCDIYEPVGDTSTNRPVIIVSHTGSFLPPVANGQATGSIKDSSIVEQCNRWAKKGYVAVAMGNRLGWNPLSTDQNVRTSTLLQASYRAIQDAKAMVRYMRMTEDNGNPYGIDPDKIVLGGQGTGAYISLGYATLDDESKLYLPKFIDQSNPQIPIPYVIPVYMGNFDGTDMTYAPMLDTNGIPMIDTSTGVIIPIVDSTSPLNIPNNPTYSNDINLAFNVGGALADISWLEAGDIPIVSFHCEKDQYAPIDTGVVIVPTTGEVVVEVMGSRTVQHYSNLYGNNDIFLNAGFTDAITNQANINNDNYEGLYVFKTPSPSTTPNAYGEFEEEQGSPWDWWDNTTYGLLAETINGIPGVTSPGYFEANAILDNPDMSATKGRTYIDTIQGYLNPRIYVALNLGNSSSIHNVIDYSTKIYPNPAKHNIRIENINFTINSIDMYNVTGQLVMSEYVNSMNTILKISDLEKGVYLLDIKSNNTSIKRKVIIE
;
A
#
# COMPACT_ATOMS: atom_id res chain seq x y z
N MET A 1 35.55 25.03 -52.43
CA MET A 1 34.34 25.36 -51.66
C MET A 1 33.36 24.19 -51.48
N LYS A 2 33.01 23.41 -52.53
CA LYS A 2 32.06 22.28 -52.41
C LYS A 2 32.48 21.16 -51.43
N LYS A 3 33.78 20.82 -51.36
CA LYS A 3 34.29 19.75 -50.48
C LYS A 3 34.28 20.12 -48.99
N ASN A 4 34.47 21.40 -48.66
CA ASN A 4 34.44 21.88 -47.27
C ASN A 4 33.00 22.05 -46.77
N LEU A 5 32.05 22.35 -47.66
CA LEU A 5 30.62 22.44 -47.32
C LEU A 5 30.01 21.05 -47.07
N GLN A 6 30.45 20.01 -47.80
CA GLN A 6 30.02 18.62 -47.57
C GLN A 6 30.54 18.07 -46.25
N ASN A 7 31.77 18.42 -45.84
CA ASN A 7 32.33 18.01 -44.56
C ASN A 7 31.68 18.76 -43.38
N LEU A 8 31.32 20.05 -43.53
CA LEU A 8 30.55 20.76 -42.50
C LEU A 8 29.14 20.19 -42.34
N ILE A 9 28.44 19.86 -43.42
CA ILE A 9 27.10 19.26 -43.37
C ILE A 9 27.14 17.85 -42.76
N ALA A 10 28.18 17.06 -43.03
CA ALA A 10 28.37 15.74 -42.41
C ALA A 10 28.65 15.83 -40.90
N ILE A 11 29.41 16.85 -40.44
CA ILE A 11 29.68 17.07 -39.01
C ILE A 11 28.44 17.65 -38.30
N SER A 12 27.65 18.49 -38.96
CA SER A 12 26.37 18.98 -38.43
C SER A 12 25.28 17.90 -38.38
N LEU A 13 25.24 16.96 -39.32
CA LEU A 13 24.34 15.80 -39.29
C LEU A 13 24.76 14.71 -38.29
N LEU A 14 26.03 14.68 -37.87
CA LEU A 14 26.52 13.84 -36.76
C LEU A 14 26.22 14.43 -35.37
N LEU A 15 25.89 15.73 -35.29
CA LEU A 15 25.55 16.43 -34.05
C LEU A 15 24.03 16.65 -33.87
N ILE A 16 23.22 16.31 -34.88
CA ILE A 16 21.75 16.35 -34.82
C ILE A 16 21.27 14.89 -34.79
N GLY A 17 21.21 14.26 -33.61
CA GLY A 17 20.66 12.91 -33.53
C GLY A 17 20.96 12.04 -32.31
N ILE A 18 21.61 12.55 -31.26
CA ILE A 18 21.70 11.82 -29.99
C ILE A 18 21.24 12.74 -28.86
N SER A 19 19.94 13.05 -28.84
CA SER A 19 19.27 13.14 -27.55
C SER A 19 19.07 11.70 -27.09
N ALA A 20 20.11 11.09 -26.53
CA ALA A 20 19.93 9.92 -25.70
C ALA A 20 19.08 10.38 -24.52
N ASN A 21 17.78 10.10 -24.56
CA ASN A 21 17.01 10.06 -23.32
C ASN A 21 17.67 8.95 -22.50
N SER A 22 18.52 9.34 -21.55
CA SER A 22 19.06 8.40 -20.58
C SER A 22 17.86 7.85 -19.83
N GLN A 23 17.47 6.61 -20.13
CA GLN A 23 16.46 5.93 -19.34
C GLN A 23 16.94 5.92 -17.89
N ASN A 24 16.08 6.35 -16.97
CA ASN A 24 16.38 6.37 -15.56
C ASN A 24 15.86 5.08 -14.94
N ARG A 25 16.79 4.25 -14.47
CA ARG A 25 16.46 3.06 -13.69
C ARG A 25 15.51 3.42 -12.55
N TYR A 26 14.59 2.51 -12.24
CA TYR A 26 13.52 2.65 -11.25
C TYR A 26 12.40 3.61 -11.67
N LEU A 27 12.53 4.36 -12.76
CA LEU A 27 11.44 5.17 -13.34
C LEU A 27 10.95 4.56 -14.67
N ASP A 28 11.90 4.30 -15.57
CA ASP A 28 11.65 3.79 -16.91
C ASP A 28 11.78 2.26 -16.96
N GLU A 29 11.07 1.63 -17.90
CA GLU A 29 11.33 0.23 -18.23
C GLU A 29 12.67 0.13 -18.98
N VAL A 30 13.67 -0.43 -18.31
CA VAL A 30 15.04 -0.59 -18.83
C VAL A 30 15.38 -2.04 -19.12
N PHE A 31 14.58 -2.98 -18.61
CA PHE A 31 14.67 -4.42 -18.91
C PHE A 31 13.48 -4.89 -19.72
N THR A 32 13.71 -5.81 -20.63
CA THR A 32 12.66 -6.38 -21.50
C THR A 32 12.14 -7.72 -20.99
N GLU A 33 12.95 -8.44 -20.21
CA GLU A 33 12.67 -9.79 -19.72
C GLU A 33 12.68 -9.84 -18.20
N VAL A 34 11.83 -10.69 -17.64
CA VAL A 34 11.65 -10.89 -16.19
C VAL A 34 11.79 -12.38 -15.91
N GLN A 35 12.60 -12.70 -14.91
CA GLN A 35 12.70 -14.03 -14.31
C GLN A 35 11.70 -14.13 -13.17
N LEU A 36 10.91 -15.21 -13.18
CA LEU A 36 9.98 -15.56 -12.10
C LEU A 36 10.55 -16.73 -11.31
N THR A 37 10.67 -16.55 -10.00
CA THR A 37 10.81 -17.65 -9.04
C THR A 37 9.47 -17.87 -8.37
N ASP A 38 8.77 -18.91 -8.80
CA ASP A 38 7.40 -19.22 -8.41
C ASP A 38 7.33 -19.98 -7.07
N SER A 39 6.30 -19.70 -6.26
CA SER A 39 5.91 -20.50 -5.08
C SER A 39 7.03 -20.63 -4.05
N VAL A 40 7.70 -19.52 -3.76
CA VAL A 40 8.70 -19.40 -2.70
C VAL A 40 8.00 -19.40 -1.34
N MET A 41 8.30 -20.38 -0.49
CA MET A 41 7.80 -20.40 0.88
C MET A 41 8.57 -19.38 1.72
N PHE A 42 7.92 -18.28 2.09
CA PHE A 42 8.56 -17.23 2.90
C PHE A 42 8.27 -17.37 4.40
N ALA A 43 7.17 -18.05 4.74
CA ALA A 43 6.76 -18.30 6.11
C ALA A 43 5.97 -19.60 6.23
N GLN A 44 5.83 -20.10 7.46
CA GLN A 44 4.94 -21.19 7.81
C GLN A 44 4.22 -20.84 9.11
N ASN A 45 2.88 -20.89 9.12
CA ASN A 45 2.10 -20.55 10.31
C ASN A 45 0.74 -21.27 10.30
N VAL A 46 0.01 -21.23 11.41
CA VAL A 46 -1.26 -21.94 11.57
C VAL A 46 -2.36 -21.19 10.81
N SER A 47 -2.94 -21.87 9.82
CA SER A 47 -4.05 -21.40 8.99
C SER A 47 -5.38 -21.94 9.47
N ILE A 48 -6.42 -21.12 9.33
CA ILE A 48 -7.81 -21.47 9.66
C ILE A 48 -8.57 -21.98 8.43
N GLU A 49 -8.01 -21.81 7.22
CA GLU A 49 -8.55 -22.28 5.96
C GLU A 49 -9.08 -23.74 5.99
N PRO A 50 -8.40 -24.73 6.61
CA PRO A 50 -8.92 -26.11 6.63
C PRO A 50 -10.30 -26.25 7.29
N MET A 51 -10.68 -25.32 8.18
CA MET A 51 -12.00 -25.32 8.81
C MET A 51 -13.14 -25.08 7.80
N LEU A 52 -12.86 -24.46 6.66
CA LEU A 52 -13.85 -24.27 5.58
C LEU A 52 -14.36 -25.60 5.02
N ILE A 53 -13.59 -26.68 5.16
CA ILE A 53 -13.94 -28.03 4.71
C ILE A 53 -14.07 -29.02 5.88
N GLY A 54 -14.26 -28.52 7.11
CA GLY A 54 -14.50 -29.33 8.30
C GLY A 54 -13.25 -30.00 8.90
N LEU A 55 -12.05 -29.53 8.55
CA LEU A 55 -10.80 -29.97 9.16
C LEU A 55 -10.36 -29.02 10.28
N SER A 56 -9.46 -29.47 11.15
CA SER A 56 -8.88 -28.63 12.19
C SER A 56 -7.88 -27.62 11.60
N PRO A 57 -7.63 -26.48 12.27
CA PRO A 57 -6.52 -25.59 11.94
C PRO A 57 -5.22 -26.36 11.76
N ALA A 58 -4.41 -25.96 10.77
CA ALA A 58 -3.21 -26.69 10.40
C ALA A 58 -2.05 -25.74 10.15
N LEU A 59 -0.83 -26.21 10.45
CA LEU A 59 0.39 -25.52 10.07
C LEU A 59 0.56 -25.59 8.55
N MET A 60 0.47 -24.44 7.88
CA MET A 60 0.49 -24.34 6.42
C MET A 60 1.61 -23.41 5.94
N PRO A 61 2.25 -23.73 4.81
CA PRO A 61 3.20 -22.82 4.16
C PRO A 61 2.47 -21.59 3.61
N ILE A 62 3.15 -20.44 3.65
CA ILE A 62 2.71 -19.20 3.02
C ILE A 62 3.69 -18.88 1.90
N TYR A 63 3.16 -18.72 0.69
CA TYR A 63 3.94 -18.60 -0.53
C TYR A 63 3.93 -17.17 -1.09
N CYS A 64 4.99 -16.83 -1.79
CA CYS A 64 5.08 -15.67 -2.65
C CYS A 64 5.70 -16.04 -4.01
N ASP A 65 5.52 -15.17 -4.99
CA ASP A 65 6.28 -15.18 -6.24
C ASP A 65 7.25 -14.02 -6.27
N ILE A 66 8.48 -14.26 -6.73
CA ILE A 66 9.53 -13.23 -6.82
C ILE A 66 9.88 -13.00 -8.29
N TYR A 67 9.82 -11.73 -8.70
CA TYR A 67 10.05 -11.26 -10.06
C TYR A 67 11.32 -10.39 -10.10
N GLU A 68 12.26 -10.76 -10.97
CA GLU A 68 13.55 -10.10 -11.10
C GLU A 68 13.86 -9.76 -12.57
N PRO A 69 14.47 -8.60 -12.86
CA PRO A 69 14.95 -8.30 -14.20
C PRO A 69 16.05 -9.27 -14.66
N VAL A 70 15.92 -9.81 -15.88
CA VAL A 70 16.98 -10.63 -16.49
C VAL A 70 18.12 -9.74 -16.99
N GLY A 71 19.36 -10.14 -16.70
CA GLY A 71 20.56 -9.42 -17.14
C GLY A 71 20.90 -8.19 -16.30
N ASP A 72 20.20 -7.99 -15.18
CA ASP A 72 20.52 -6.94 -14.22
C ASP A 72 21.82 -7.27 -13.46
N THR A 73 22.78 -6.33 -13.45
CA THR A 73 24.06 -6.44 -12.75
C THR A 73 24.06 -5.83 -11.35
N SER A 74 22.96 -5.22 -10.92
CA SER A 74 22.78 -4.61 -9.61
C SER A 74 22.51 -5.65 -8.54
N THR A 75 23.27 -5.58 -7.47
CA THR A 75 23.14 -6.50 -6.34
C THR A 75 22.39 -5.90 -5.15
N ASN A 76 22.05 -4.60 -5.20
CA ASN A 76 21.32 -3.89 -4.15
C ASN A 76 20.09 -3.22 -4.78
N ARG A 77 19.05 -4.01 -5.08
CA ARG A 77 17.81 -3.55 -5.72
C ARG A 77 16.72 -3.31 -4.67
N PRO A 78 15.98 -2.19 -4.73
CA PRO A 78 14.83 -2.01 -3.85
C PRO A 78 13.73 -3.05 -4.13
N VAL A 79 12.98 -3.37 -3.08
CA VAL A 79 11.91 -4.36 -3.11
C VAL A 79 10.54 -3.68 -3.14
N ILE A 80 9.64 -4.15 -4.00
CA ILE A 80 8.22 -3.79 -4.00
C ILE A 80 7.38 -5.04 -3.74
N ILE A 81 6.74 -5.10 -2.58
CA ILE A 81 5.84 -6.17 -2.18
C ILE A 81 4.40 -5.77 -2.51
N VAL A 82 3.67 -6.64 -3.20
CA VAL A 82 2.28 -6.43 -3.62
C VAL A 82 1.41 -7.56 -3.08
N SER A 83 0.44 -7.22 -2.22
CA SER A 83 -0.55 -8.14 -1.66
C SER A 83 -1.85 -8.12 -2.47
N HIS A 84 -2.43 -9.30 -2.66
CA HIS A 84 -3.62 -9.52 -3.49
C HIS A 84 -4.94 -9.29 -2.73
N THR A 85 -6.04 -9.26 -3.48
CA THR A 85 -7.41 -9.19 -2.90
C THR A 85 -7.88 -10.57 -2.43
N GLY A 86 -9.17 -10.77 -2.13
CA GLY A 86 -9.76 -12.12 -2.00
C GLY A 86 -10.47 -12.42 -0.69
N SER A 87 -10.66 -11.42 0.16
CA SER A 87 -11.40 -11.52 1.43
C SER A 87 -10.88 -12.61 2.36
N PHE A 88 -9.57 -12.86 2.34
CA PHE A 88 -8.89 -13.92 3.10
C PHE A 88 -9.48 -15.33 2.87
N LEU A 89 -10.08 -15.57 1.72
CA LEU A 89 -10.62 -16.87 1.30
C LEU A 89 -10.00 -17.28 -0.04
N PRO A 90 -9.93 -18.59 -0.33
CA PRO A 90 -9.43 -19.05 -1.63
C PRO A 90 -10.26 -18.46 -2.79
N PRO A 91 -9.65 -18.13 -3.93
CA PRO A 91 -10.39 -17.66 -5.10
C PRO A 91 -11.46 -18.68 -5.50
N VAL A 92 -12.54 -18.20 -6.09
CA VAL A 92 -13.79 -18.93 -6.35
C VAL A 92 -14.55 -19.25 -5.06
N ALA A 93 -13.95 -19.87 -4.04
CA ALA A 93 -14.62 -20.11 -2.76
C ALA A 93 -15.02 -18.80 -2.03
N ASN A 94 -14.31 -17.72 -2.33
CA ASN A 94 -14.61 -16.36 -1.87
C ASN A 94 -15.73 -15.66 -2.67
N GLY A 95 -16.34 -16.34 -3.64
CA GLY A 95 -17.36 -15.79 -4.53
C GLY A 95 -16.82 -14.86 -5.62
N GLN A 96 -15.50 -14.79 -5.81
CA GLN A 96 -14.83 -13.89 -6.73
C GLN A 96 -13.84 -14.65 -7.63
N ALA A 97 -13.51 -14.06 -8.79
CA ALA A 97 -12.52 -14.63 -9.72
C ALA A 97 -11.07 -14.38 -9.29
N THR A 98 -10.87 -13.41 -8.42
CA THR A 98 -9.56 -12.97 -7.89
C THR A 98 -9.43 -13.39 -6.43
N GLY A 99 -8.19 -13.38 -5.92
CA GLY A 99 -7.90 -13.78 -4.55
C GLY A 99 -6.55 -14.47 -4.37
N SER A 100 -5.60 -14.26 -5.28
CA SER A 100 -4.35 -15.00 -5.28
C SER A 100 -3.16 -14.19 -5.77
N ILE A 101 -1.95 -14.66 -5.47
CA ILE A 101 -0.70 -14.11 -6.05
C ILE A 101 -0.65 -14.22 -7.58
N LYS A 102 -1.54 -15.02 -8.18
CA LYS A 102 -1.63 -15.26 -9.63
C LYS A 102 -2.67 -14.37 -10.32
N ASP A 103 -3.34 -13.50 -9.58
CA ASP A 103 -4.30 -12.56 -10.15
C ASP A 103 -3.62 -11.71 -11.23
N SER A 104 -4.28 -11.52 -12.37
CA SER A 104 -3.63 -10.93 -13.54
C SER A 104 -3.06 -9.54 -13.29
N SER A 105 -3.74 -8.73 -12.47
CA SER A 105 -3.34 -7.40 -12.04
C SER A 105 -2.10 -7.42 -11.15
N ILE A 106 -1.97 -8.41 -10.26
CA ILE A 106 -0.79 -8.63 -9.42
C ILE A 106 0.41 -9.02 -10.27
N VAL A 107 0.23 -10.01 -11.15
CA VAL A 107 1.28 -10.47 -12.07
C VAL A 107 1.76 -9.34 -12.98
N GLU A 108 0.86 -8.55 -13.53
CA GLU A 108 1.20 -7.41 -14.39
C GLU A 108 1.98 -6.34 -13.63
N GLN A 109 1.53 -5.96 -12.42
CA GLN A 109 2.23 -4.98 -11.61
C GLN A 109 3.66 -5.43 -11.28
N CYS A 110 3.83 -6.68 -10.80
CA CYS A 110 5.14 -7.23 -10.47
C CYS A 110 6.07 -7.32 -11.68
N ASN A 111 5.56 -7.72 -12.85
CA ASN A 111 6.34 -7.73 -14.09
C ASN A 111 6.86 -6.33 -14.44
N ARG A 112 6.01 -5.29 -14.36
CA ARG A 112 6.41 -3.92 -14.67
C ARG A 112 7.41 -3.35 -13.66
N TRP A 113 7.25 -3.67 -12.37
CA TRP A 113 8.22 -3.31 -11.35
C TRP A 113 9.58 -3.94 -11.63
N ALA A 114 9.61 -5.24 -11.94
CA ALA A 114 10.86 -5.91 -12.32
C ALA A 114 11.51 -5.28 -13.55
N LYS A 115 10.73 -4.93 -14.59
CA LYS A 115 11.23 -4.25 -15.80
C LYS A 115 11.85 -2.86 -15.54
N LYS A 116 11.47 -2.20 -14.45
CA LYS A 116 12.05 -0.94 -14.00
C LYS A 116 13.33 -1.12 -13.16
N GLY A 117 13.66 -2.36 -12.79
CA GLY A 117 14.87 -2.71 -12.03
C GLY A 117 14.64 -3.06 -10.57
N TYR A 118 13.39 -3.07 -10.11
CA TYR A 118 13.04 -3.50 -8.75
C TYR A 118 13.07 -5.03 -8.61
N VAL A 119 13.15 -5.54 -7.38
CA VAL A 119 12.69 -6.90 -7.07
C VAL A 119 11.24 -6.79 -6.65
N ALA A 120 10.34 -7.45 -7.38
CA ALA A 120 8.92 -7.40 -7.08
C ALA A 120 8.44 -8.71 -6.48
N VAL A 121 7.57 -8.65 -5.47
CA VAL A 121 7.07 -9.82 -4.75
C VAL A 121 5.55 -9.81 -4.79
N ALA A 122 4.94 -10.84 -5.38
CA ALA A 122 3.51 -11.09 -5.19
C ALA A 122 3.34 -11.93 -3.92
N MET A 123 2.79 -11.33 -2.86
CA MET A 123 2.78 -11.91 -1.53
C MET A 123 1.42 -12.55 -1.21
N GLY A 124 1.42 -13.82 -0.83
CA GLY A 124 0.28 -14.50 -0.25
C GLY A 124 0.18 -14.28 1.27
N ASN A 125 -0.96 -14.62 1.85
CA ASN A 125 -1.22 -14.56 3.29
C ASN A 125 -2.02 -15.79 3.74
N ARG A 126 -2.08 -16.06 5.04
CA ARG A 126 -2.98 -17.07 5.61
C ARG A 126 -4.42 -16.76 5.23
N LEU A 127 -5.16 -17.81 4.91
CA LEU A 127 -6.57 -17.76 4.56
C LEU A 127 -7.42 -18.33 5.71
N GLY A 128 -8.74 -18.10 5.62
CA GLY A 128 -9.76 -18.65 6.50
C GLY A 128 -10.35 -17.62 7.47
N TRP A 129 -11.67 -17.50 7.40
CA TRP A 129 -12.59 -16.93 8.39
C TRP A 129 -13.96 -17.59 8.17
N ASN A 130 -14.98 -17.29 8.99
CA ASN A 130 -16.29 -17.93 8.88
C ASN A 130 -17.34 -16.99 8.24
N PRO A 131 -17.48 -16.96 6.90
CA PRO A 131 -18.50 -16.14 6.22
C PRO A 131 -19.92 -16.68 6.35
N LEU A 132 -20.09 -17.96 6.68
CA LEU A 132 -21.38 -18.66 6.66
C LEU A 132 -22.07 -18.73 8.03
N SER A 133 -21.43 -18.22 9.09
CA SER A 133 -22.08 -18.12 10.40
C SER A 133 -23.38 -17.34 10.27
N THR A 134 -24.43 -17.72 10.99
CA THR A 134 -25.67 -16.93 11.06
C THR A 134 -25.56 -15.77 12.06
N ASP A 135 -24.51 -15.75 12.87
CA ASP A 135 -24.19 -14.69 13.83
C ASP A 135 -23.21 -13.67 13.24
N GLN A 136 -23.66 -12.42 13.14
CA GLN A 136 -22.88 -11.27 12.66
C GLN A 136 -21.60 -11.03 13.47
N ASN A 137 -21.62 -11.23 14.80
CA ASN A 137 -20.43 -11.03 15.63
C ASN A 137 -19.37 -12.09 15.34
N VAL A 138 -19.78 -13.33 15.06
CA VAL A 138 -18.85 -14.40 14.65
C VAL A 138 -18.22 -14.09 13.30
N ARG A 139 -19.00 -13.60 12.34
CA ARG A 139 -18.47 -13.19 11.02
C ARG A 139 -17.48 -12.04 11.16
N THR A 140 -17.87 -10.99 11.89
CA THR A 140 -17.04 -9.81 12.15
C THR A 140 -15.74 -10.19 12.85
N SER A 141 -15.81 -10.94 13.95
CA SER A 141 -14.64 -11.37 14.71
C SER A 141 -13.68 -12.21 13.87
N THR A 142 -14.17 -13.26 13.21
CA THR A 142 -13.29 -14.16 12.44
C THR A 142 -12.66 -13.47 11.23
N LEU A 143 -13.34 -12.49 10.61
CA LEU A 143 -12.77 -11.68 9.54
C LEU A 143 -11.67 -10.73 10.04
N LEU A 144 -11.89 -10.02 11.15
CA LEU A 144 -10.88 -9.15 11.75
C LEU A 144 -9.64 -9.96 12.19
N GLN A 145 -9.85 -11.16 12.72
CA GLN A 145 -8.74 -12.07 13.04
C GLN A 145 -7.98 -12.53 11.79
N ALA A 146 -8.65 -12.72 10.65
CA ALA A 146 -7.98 -13.04 9.38
C ALA A 146 -7.13 -11.86 8.90
N SER A 147 -7.64 -10.63 8.99
CA SER A 147 -6.87 -9.41 8.71
C SER A 147 -5.65 -9.29 9.62
N TYR A 148 -5.80 -9.53 10.92
CA TYR A 148 -4.70 -9.50 11.88
C TYR A 148 -3.59 -10.52 11.55
N ARG A 149 -3.98 -11.78 11.25
CA ARG A 149 -3.03 -12.82 10.81
C ARG A 149 -2.28 -12.41 9.54
N ALA A 150 -2.98 -11.82 8.57
CA ALA A 150 -2.37 -11.39 7.33
C ALA A 150 -1.40 -10.21 7.50
N ILE A 151 -1.64 -9.30 8.45
CA ILE A 151 -0.67 -8.26 8.84
C ILE A 151 0.61 -8.88 9.41
N GLN A 152 0.49 -9.90 10.27
CA GLN A 152 1.65 -10.63 10.78
C GLN A 152 2.41 -11.35 9.64
N ASP A 153 1.70 -11.91 8.67
CA ASP A 153 2.31 -12.57 7.50
C ASP A 153 3.06 -11.56 6.63
N ALA A 154 2.52 -10.37 6.42
CA ALA A 154 3.20 -9.27 5.74
C ALA A 154 4.49 -8.85 6.47
N LYS A 155 4.46 -8.80 7.81
CA LYS A 155 5.65 -8.55 8.63
C LYS A 155 6.68 -9.69 8.48
N ALA A 156 6.24 -10.93 8.41
CA ALA A 156 7.11 -12.08 8.13
C ALA A 156 7.74 -12.03 6.73
N MET A 157 7.02 -11.54 5.71
CA MET A 157 7.55 -11.35 4.35
C MET A 157 8.71 -10.36 4.33
N VAL A 158 8.59 -9.21 5.01
CA VAL A 158 9.70 -8.24 5.09
C VAL A 158 10.90 -8.82 5.82
N ARG A 159 10.67 -9.53 6.94
CA ARG A 159 11.74 -10.26 7.65
C ARG A 159 12.39 -11.32 6.78
N TYR A 160 11.63 -12.04 5.96
CA TYR A 160 12.15 -13.02 5.02
C TYR A 160 13.07 -12.37 3.99
N MET A 161 12.68 -11.24 3.38
CA MET A 161 13.55 -10.56 2.40
C MET A 161 14.89 -10.18 3.03
N ARG A 162 14.87 -9.57 4.23
CA ARG A 162 16.11 -9.23 4.96
C ARG A 162 16.95 -10.45 5.34
N MET A 163 16.30 -11.52 5.79
CA MET A 163 16.97 -12.78 6.12
C MET A 163 17.66 -13.37 4.88
N THR A 164 17.03 -13.31 3.71
CA THR A 164 17.65 -13.82 2.47
C THR A 164 18.83 -12.97 2.02
N GLU A 165 18.78 -11.65 2.22
CA GLU A 165 19.91 -10.75 1.98
C GLU A 165 21.14 -11.13 2.83
N ASP A 166 20.94 -11.26 4.14
CA ASP A 166 21.96 -11.66 5.11
C ASP A 166 22.53 -13.07 4.81
N ASN A 167 21.73 -13.94 4.18
CA ASN A 167 22.09 -15.30 3.78
C ASN A 167 22.53 -15.41 2.31
N GLY A 168 23.35 -14.46 1.86
CA GLY A 168 24.01 -14.50 0.55
C GLY A 168 23.24 -13.80 -0.58
N ASN A 169 22.15 -13.11 -0.23
CA ASN A 169 21.38 -12.23 -1.10
C ASN A 169 21.04 -12.83 -2.47
N PRO A 170 20.31 -13.98 -2.51
CA PRO A 170 20.05 -14.70 -3.74
C PRO A 170 19.22 -13.89 -4.75
N TYR A 171 18.47 -12.88 -4.27
CA TYR A 171 17.62 -12.00 -5.06
C TYR A 171 18.26 -10.62 -5.33
N GLY A 172 19.51 -10.39 -4.90
CA GLY A 172 20.22 -9.12 -5.08
C GLY A 172 19.45 -7.88 -4.61
N ILE A 173 18.81 -7.95 -3.44
CA ILE A 173 18.02 -6.87 -2.86
C ILE A 173 18.86 -5.91 -2.02
N ASP A 174 18.31 -4.72 -1.79
CA ASP A 174 18.73 -3.77 -0.75
C ASP A 174 17.76 -3.90 0.45
N PRO A 175 18.23 -4.34 1.63
CA PRO A 175 17.36 -4.64 2.77
C PRO A 175 16.82 -3.39 3.47
N ASP A 176 17.34 -2.21 3.13
CA ASP A 176 16.95 -0.91 3.67
C ASP A 176 15.95 -0.18 2.78
N LYS A 177 15.58 -0.78 1.63
CA LYS A 177 14.71 -0.19 0.60
C LYS A 177 13.57 -1.11 0.22
N ILE A 178 12.55 -1.15 1.08
CA ILE A 178 11.39 -2.03 0.95
C ILE A 178 10.12 -1.18 0.94
N VAL A 179 9.26 -1.43 -0.04
CA VAL A 179 7.92 -0.86 -0.16
C VAL A 179 6.91 -1.98 -0.07
N LEU A 180 5.81 -1.77 0.64
CA LEU A 180 4.73 -2.75 0.76
C LEU A 180 3.39 -2.10 0.42
N GLY A 181 2.61 -2.74 -0.44
CA GLY A 181 1.24 -2.35 -0.68
C GLY A 181 0.38 -3.47 -1.17
N GLY A 182 -0.86 -3.17 -1.50
CA GLY A 182 -1.78 -4.17 -2.01
C GLY A 182 -3.08 -3.58 -2.52
N GLN A 183 -3.88 -4.44 -3.14
CA GLN A 183 -5.19 -4.09 -3.69
C GLN A 183 -6.31 -4.88 -3.00
N GLY A 184 -7.48 -4.25 -2.85
CA GLY A 184 -8.63 -4.87 -2.18
C GLY A 184 -8.28 -5.34 -0.76
N THR A 185 -8.34 -6.64 -0.47
CA THR A 185 -7.88 -7.19 0.82
C THR A 185 -6.43 -6.81 1.15
N GLY A 186 -5.53 -6.82 0.17
CA GLY A 186 -4.14 -6.40 0.33
C GLY A 186 -3.98 -4.94 0.74
N ALA A 187 -4.96 -4.08 0.44
CA ALA A 187 -4.98 -2.70 0.89
C ALA A 187 -5.29 -2.57 2.39
N TYR A 188 -6.18 -3.41 2.94
CA TYR A 188 -6.40 -3.48 4.40
C TYR A 188 -5.15 -3.98 5.12
N ILE A 189 -4.46 -4.96 4.51
CA ILE A 189 -3.19 -5.49 5.04
C ILE A 189 -2.12 -4.40 5.05
N SER A 190 -1.93 -3.65 3.96
CA SER A 190 -0.87 -2.64 3.89
C SER A 190 -1.12 -1.43 4.78
N LEU A 191 -2.38 -0.97 4.89
CA LEU A 191 -2.74 0.11 5.81
C LEU A 191 -2.61 -0.33 7.27
N GLY A 192 -3.11 -1.53 7.61
CA GLY A 192 -2.95 -2.09 8.95
C GLY A 192 -1.49 -2.35 9.31
N TYR A 193 -0.67 -2.81 8.36
CA TYR A 193 0.77 -2.97 8.53
C TYR A 193 1.46 -1.66 8.90
N ALA A 194 1.12 -0.57 8.21
CA ALA A 194 1.76 0.73 8.37
C ALA A 194 1.40 1.43 9.69
N THR A 195 0.34 1.01 10.37
CA THR A 195 -0.30 1.78 11.46
C THR A 195 -0.58 0.98 12.73
N LEU A 196 -0.54 -0.37 12.68
CA LEU A 196 -0.71 -1.22 13.86
C LEU A 196 0.65 -1.53 14.49
N ASP A 197 0.99 -0.74 15.50
CA ASP A 197 2.24 -0.77 16.27
C ASP A 197 2.03 -0.74 17.81
N ASP A 198 0.77 -0.67 18.25
CA ASP A 198 0.38 -0.73 19.66
C ASP A 198 -0.79 -1.69 19.83
N GLU A 199 -0.69 -2.58 20.81
CA GLU A 199 -1.75 -3.52 21.17
C GLU A 199 -3.04 -2.79 21.61
N SER A 200 -2.92 -1.60 22.21
CA SER A 200 -4.08 -0.83 22.70
C SER A 200 -5.07 -0.48 21.58
N LYS A 201 -4.57 -0.39 20.34
CA LYS A 201 -5.34 -0.15 19.11
C LYS A 201 -6.36 -1.25 18.81
N LEU A 202 -6.16 -2.45 19.36
CA LEU A 202 -7.08 -3.60 19.23
C LEU A 202 -8.24 -3.56 20.23
N TYR A 203 -8.21 -2.66 21.22
CA TYR A 203 -9.18 -2.60 22.32
C TYR A 203 -10.16 -1.44 22.22
N LEU A 204 -10.25 -0.78 21.06
CA LEU A 204 -11.26 0.24 20.80
C LEU A 204 -12.68 -0.34 20.93
N PRO A 205 -13.68 0.42 21.39
CA PRO A 205 -15.04 -0.10 21.62
C PRO A 205 -15.66 -0.85 20.44
N LYS A 206 -15.34 -0.46 19.20
CA LYS A 206 -15.84 -1.12 17.98
C LYS A 206 -15.18 -2.47 17.67
N PHE A 207 -14.06 -2.79 18.34
CA PHE A 207 -13.34 -4.06 18.22
C PHE A 207 -13.63 -5.03 19.37
N ILE A 208 -14.69 -4.75 20.14
CA ILE A 208 -15.10 -5.55 21.29
C ILE A 208 -16.49 -6.15 21.01
N ASP A 209 -16.62 -7.46 21.18
CA ASP A 209 -17.92 -8.12 21.28
C ASP A 209 -18.58 -7.72 22.60
N GLN A 210 -19.71 -7.02 22.50
CA GLN A 210 -20.52 -6.57 23.63
C GLN A 210 -21.83 -7.35 23.77
N SER A 211 -22.02 -8.45 23.05
CA SER A 211 -23.22 -9.30 23.14
C SER A 211 -23.49 -9.80 24.56
N ASN A 212 -22.43 -9.98 25.35
CA ASN A 212 -22.51 -10.12 26.80
C ASN A 212 -21.82 -8.93 27.51
N PRO A 213 -22.57 -7.90 27.94
CA PRO A 213 -21.99 -6.72 28.58
C PRO A 213 -21.25 -6.99 29.90
N GLN A 214 -21.47 -8.15 30.53
CA GLN A 214 -20.74 -8.54 31.74
C GLN A 214 -19.35 -9.11 31.43
N ILE A 215 -19.13 -9.58 30.20
CA ILE A 215 -17.89 -10.20 29.73
C ILE A 215 -17.63 -9.69 28.30
N PRO A 216 -17.21 -8.43 28.13
CA PRO A 216 -16.80 -7.92 26.82
C PRO A 216 -15.55 -8.66 26.34
N ILE A 217 -15.55 -9.13 25.09
CA ILE A 217 -14.46 -9.92 24.53
C ILE A 217 -13.87 -9.19 23.32
N PRO A 218 -12.58 -8.82 23.32
CA PRO A 218 -11.92 -8.30 22.13
C PRO A 218 -11.99 -9.29 20.96
N TYR A 219 -12.24 -8.80 19.76
CA TYR A 219 -12.29 -9.66 18.57
C TYR A 219 -10.93 -10.28 18.24
N VAL A 220 -9.85 -9.56 18.52
CA VAL A 220 -8.47 -10.05 18.42
C VAL A 220 -7.90 -10.10 19.83
N ILE A 221 -7.37 -11.26 20.22
CA ILE A 221 -6.79 -11.49 21.55
C ILE A 221 -5.33 -11.93 21.36
N PRO A 222 -4.36 -11.01 21.46
CA PRO A 222 -2.95 -11.26 21.15
C PRO A 222 -2.33 -12.43 21.92
N VAL A 223 -2.71 -12.64 23.19
CA VAL A 223 -2.19 -13.78 23.98
C VAL A 223 -2.46 -15.15 23.34
N TYR A 224 -3.50 -15.26 22.51
CA TYR A 224 -3.80 -16.46 21.74
C TYR A 224 -3.33 -16.35 20.30
N MET A 225 -3.37 -15.16 19.70
CA MET A 225 -3.18 -14.94 18.25
C MET A 225 -1.78 -14.43 17.86
N GLY A 226 -0.90 -14.25 18.83
CA GLY A 226 0.39 -13.61 18.68
C GLY A 226 0.30 -12.09 18.81
N ASN A 227 1.42 -11.47 19.18
CA ASN A 227 1.58 -10.02 19.15
C ASN A 227 1.41 -9.46 17.73
N PHE A 228 1.27 -8.14 17.60
CA PHE A 228 0.98 -7.51 16.30
C PHE A 228 2.13 -7.69 15.29
N ASP A 229 3.33 -8.03 15.76
CA ASP A 229 4.47 -8.37 14.91
C ASP A 229 4.51 -9.84 14.46
N GLY A 230 3.72 -10.71 15.11
CA GLY A 230 3.75 -12.15 14.94
C GLY A 230 5.10 -12.77 15.32
N THR A 231 5.79 -12.22 16.33
CA THR A 231 7.15 -12.62 16.73
C THR A 231 7.21 -13.52 17.97
N ASP A 232 6.08 -13.77 18.60
CA ASP A 232 5.90 -14.69 19.73
C ASP A 232 5.26 -16.02 19.30
N MET A 233 5.45 -17.05 20.12
CA MET A 233 4.72 -18.30 19.96
C MET A 233 3.51 -18.30 20.89
N THR A 234 2.32 -18.52 20.33
CA THR A 234 1.06 -18.55 21.07
C THR A 234 0.23 -19.78 20.75
N TYR A 235 -0.78 -20.01 21.58
CA TYR A 235 -1.54 -21.25 21.62
C TYR A 235 -3.04 -20.97 21.78
N ALA A 236 -3.86 -21.92 21.35
CA ALA A 236 -5.31 -21.85 21.50
C ALA A 236 -5.72 -21.80 22.98
N PRO A 237 -6.81 -21.10 23.32
CA PRO A 237 -7.34 -21.12 24.68
C PRO A 237 -7.81 -22.53 25.06
N MET A 238 -7.57 -22.94 26.31
CA MET A 238 -8.34 -24.03 26.90
C MET A 238 -9.75 -23.53 27.18
N LEU A 239 -10.76 -24.25 26.72
CA LEU A 239 -12.16 -23.89 26.93
C LEU A 239 -12.75 -24.69 28.10
N ASP A 240 -13.60 -24.05 28.90
CA ASP A 240 -14.41 -24.73 29.90
C ASP A 240 -15.57 -25.51 29.26
N THR A 241 -16.41 -26.16 30.06
CA THR A 241 -17.57 -26.93 29.57
C THR A 241 -18.60 -26.08 28.81
N ASN A 242 -18.56 -24.76 28.96
CA ASN A 242 -19.45 -23.81 28.27
C ASN A 242 -18.79 -23.17 27.04
N GLY A 243 -17.56 -23.56 26.69
CA GLY A 243 -16.83 -22.98 25.56
C GLY A 243 -16.15 -21.65 25.86
N ILE A 244 -15.99 -21.29 27.14
CA ILE A 244 -15.36 -20.03 27.56
C ILE A 244 -13.87 -20.25 27.82
N PRO A 245 -12.97 -19.38 27.31
CA PRO A 245 -11.55 -19.43 27.64
C PRO A 245 -11.30 -19.43 29.15
N MET A 246 -10.59 -20.43 29.62
CA MET A 246 -10.24 -20.59 31.02
C MET A 246 -9.16 -19.60 31.44
N ILE A 247 -9.27 -19.09 32.66
CA ILE A 247 -8.29 -18.19 33.28
C ILE A 247 -7.86 -18.73 34.65
N ASP A 248 -6.61 -18.51 35.01
CA ASP A 248 -6.09 -18.70 36.36
C ASP A 248 -6.02 -17.34 37.07
N THR A 249 -6.67 -17.24 38.23
CA THR A 249 -6.66 -16.05 39.10
C THR A 249 -5.99 -16.32 40.46
N SER A 250 -5.38 -17.48 40.64
CA SER A 250 -4.81 -17.94 41.92
C SER A 250 -3.65 -17.06 42.42
N THR A 251 -2.98 -16.36 41.51
CA THR A 251 -1.86 -15.44 41.79
C THR A 251 -2.30 -14.00 42.01
N GLY A 252 -3.61 -13.69 41.93
CA GLY A 252 -4.12 -12.32 41.96
C GLY A 252 -3.95 -11.56 40.65
N VAL A 253 -3.43 -12.21 39.60
CA VAL A 253 -3.33 -11.73 38.22
C VAL A 253 -4.17 -12.66 37.34
N ILE A 254 -4.85 -12.13 36.32
CA ILE A 254 -5.58 -12.94 35.34
C ILE A 254 -4.57 -13.53 34.35
N ILE A 255 -4.42 -14.85 34.36
CA ILE A 255 -3.52 -15.59 33.47
C ILE A 255 -4.36 -16.46 32.53
N PRO A 256 -4.36 -16.18 31.21
CA PRO A 256 -5.00 -17.05 30.22
C PRO A 256 -4.43 -18.47 30.25
N ILE A 257 -5.31 -19.48 30.32
CA ILE A 257 -4.90 -20.88 30.24
C ILE A 257 -4.98 -21.32 28.77
N VAL A 258 -3.91 -21.90 28.26
CA VAL A 258 -3.77 -22.29 26.85
C VAL A 258 -3.55 -23.79 26.69
N ASP A 259 -3.97 -24.33 25.55
CA ASP A 259 -3.64 -25.67 25.11
C ASP A 259 -2.28 -25.65 24.40
N SER A 260 -1.22 -26.00 25.13
CA SER A 260 0.15 -26.03 24.60
C SER A 260 0.37 -27.02 23.44
N THR A 261 -0.61 -27.86 23.13
CA THR A 261 -0.56 -28.78 21.98
C THR A 261 -1.17 -28.19 20.70
N SER A 262 -1.83 -27.03 20.81
CA SER A 262 -2.56 -26.37 19.73
C SER A 262 -2.00 -24.97 19.47
N PRO A 263 -0.86 -24.84 18.76
CA PRO A 263 -0.31 -23.53 18.42
C PRO A 263 -1.25 -22.72 17.54
N LEU A 264 -1.22 -21.39 17.66
CA LEU A 264 -2.00 -20.45 16.84
C LEU A 264 -1.15 -19.36 16.18
N ASN A 265 0.00 -19.02 16.75
CA ASN A 265 1.03 -18.22 16.09
C ASN A 265 2.39 -18.89 16.23
N ILE A 266 3.12 -18.98 15.12
CA ILE A 266 4.50 -19.44 15.07
C ILE A 266 5.35 -18.31 14.48
N PRO A 267 6.40 -17.86 15.20
CA PRO A 267 7.20 -16.73 14.74
C PRO A 267 8.09 -17.09 13.55
N ASN A 268 8.14 -16.20 12.57
CA ASN A 268 8.91 -16.37 11.34
C ASN A 268 9.98 -15.28 11.24
N ASN A 269 11.26 -15.69 11.26
CA ASN A 269 12.46 -14.84 11.21
C ASN A 269 12.45 -13.66 12.22
N PRO A 270 12.06 -13.86 13.50
CA PRO A 270 11.69 -12.76 14.42
C PRO A 270 12.82 -11.81 14.82
N THR A 271 14.08 -12.17 14.54
CA THR A 271 15.25 -11.32 14.85
C THR A 271 15.52 -10.24 13.80
N TYR A 272 14.91 -10.35 12.61
CA TYR A 272 15.05 -9.36 11.56
C TYR A 272 14.00 -8.25 11.72
N SER A 273 14.37 -7.01 11.37
CA SER A 273 13.41 -5.89 11.34
C SER A 273 12.31 -6.14 10.32
N ASN A 274 11.12 -5.57 10.55
CA ASN A 274 10.02 -5.44 9.60
C ASN A 274 9.77 -3.98 9.19
N ASP A 275 10.74 -3.06 9.31
CA ASP A 275 10.56 -1.69 8.81
C ASP A 275 10.42 -1.63 7.29
N ILE A 276 9.62 -0.71 6.77
CA ILE A 276 9.52 -0.37 5.33
C ILE A 276 9.64 1.14 5.15
N ASN A 277 9.84 1.60 3.91
CA ASN A 277 10.05 3.01 3.61
C ASN A 277 8.79 3.73 3.10
N LEU A 278 7.82 2.98 2.58
CA LEU A 278 6.57 3.49 2.03
C LEU A 278 5.52 2.38 2.03
N ALA A 279 4.28 2.73 2.37
CA ALA A 279 3.12 1.89 2.15
C ALA A 279 2.24 2.41 1.01
N PHE A 280 1.54 1.53 0.30
CA PHE A 280 0.50 1.95 -0.63
C PHE A 280 -0.73 1.05 -0.59
N ASN A 281 -1.87 1.59 -1.01
CA ASN A 281 -3.12 0.84 -1.07
C ASN A 281 -3.92 1.19 -2.34
N VAL A 282 -4.53 0.18 -2.96
CA VAL A 282 -5.42 0.32 -4.12
C VAL A 282 -6.80 -0.19 -3.73
N GLY A 283 -7.72 0.73 -3.47
CA GLY A 283 -8.97 0.45 -2.75
C GLY A 283 -8.72 0.19 -1.26
N GLY A 284 -9.66 -0.48 -0.60
CA GLY A 284 -9.57 -0.86 0.82
C GLY A 284 -9.61 0.33 1.79
N ALA A 285 -9.50 0.03 3.08
CA ALA A 285 -9.61 1.02 4.14
C ALA A 285 -8.76 0.66 5.36
N LEU A 286 -8.47 1.65 6.20
CA LEU A 286 -7.82 1.51 7.49
C LEU A 286 -8.87 1.18 8.56
N ALA A 287 -8.54 0.25 9.45
CA ALA A 287 -9.46 -0.24 10.48
C ALA A 287 -9.94 0.88 11.42
N ASP A 288 -9.05 1.75 11.89
CA ASP A 288 -9.41 2.98 12.61
C ASP A 288 -8.37 4.07 12.37
N ILE A 289 -8.80 5.32 12.22
CA ILE A 289 -7.89 6.44 11.97
C ILE A 289 -6.97 6.73 13.15
N SER A 290 -7.35 6.36 14.37
CA SER A 290 -6.50 6.50 15.56
C SER A 290 -5.27 5.61 15.51
N TRP A 291 -5.18 4.69 14.53
CA TRP A 291 -3.99 3.89 14.32
C TRP A 291 -2.91 4.67 13.59
N LEU A 292 -3.28 5.69 12.80
CA LEU A 292 -2.34 6.54 12.07
C LEU A 292 -1.87 7.69 12.96
N GLU A 293 -0.56 7.87 13.04
CA GLU A 293 0.10 8.81 13.94
C GLU A 293 1.17 9.64 13.23
N ALA A 294 1.62 10.72 13.87
CA ALA A 294 2.71 11.53 13.34
C ALA A 294 4.05 10.80 13.47
N GLY A 295 4.78 10.71 12.36
CA GLY A 295 6.04 9.97 12.28
C GLY A 295 5.90 8.61 11.58
N ASP A 296 4.68 8.18 11.27
CA ASP A 296 4.46 7.01 10.42
C ASP A 296 5.04 7.22 9.03
N ILE A 297 5.33 6.11 8.37
CA ILE A 297 5.85 6.09 7.00
C ILE A 297 4.90 6.78 6.01
N PRO A 298 5.42 7.31 4.89
CA PRO A 298 4.58 7.84 3.83
C PRO A 298 3.62 6.78 3.26
N ILE A 299 2.39 7.21 2.96
CA ILE A 299 1.35 6.34 2.38
C ILE A 299 0.85 6.93 1.05
N VAL A 300 0.79 6.11 0.00
CA VAL A 300 0.16 6.47 -1.29
C VAL A 300 -1.12 5.66 -1.50
N SER A 301 -2.24 6.32 -1.73
CA SER A 301 -3.55 5.69 -1.84
C SER A 301 -4.20 5.91 -3.20
N PHE A 302 -4.84 4.86 -3.70
CA PHE A 302 -5.72 4.86 -4.85
C PHE A 302 -7.11 4.40 -4.43
N HIS A 303 -8.18 5.00 -4.96
CA HIS A 303 -9.53 4.63 -4.59
C HIS A 303 -10.53 5.00 -5.71
N CYS A 304 -11.48 4.12 -6.02
CA CYS A 304 -12.64 4.49 -6.82
C CYS A 304 -13.61 5.32 -5.98
N GLU A 305 -14.00 6.51 -6.45
CA GLU A 305 -14.80 7.43 -5.62
C GLU A 305 -16.10 6.82 -5.08
N LYS A 306 -16.69 5.90 -5.84
CA LYS A 306 -17.97 5.27 -5.53
C LYS A 306 -17.84 3.77 -5.25
N ASP A 307 -16.66 3.31 -4.81
CA ASP A 307 -16.52 1.95 -4.32
C ASP A 307 -17.59 1.68 -3.24
N GLN A 308 -18.43 0.67 -3.48
CA GLN A 308 -19.54 0.30 -2.60
C GLN A 308 -19.11 -0.66 -1.49
N TYR A 309 -17.97 -1.34 -1.65
CA TYR A 309 -17.48 -2.36 -0.73
C TYR A 309 -16.51 -1.78 0.31
N ALA A 310 -15.76 -0.75 -0.08
CA ALA A 310 -14.91 0.03 0.80
C ALA A 310 -15.26 1.52 0.69
N PRO A 311 -15.50 2.23 1.80
CA PRO A 311 -15.73 3.67 1.74
C PRO A 311 -14.43 4.39 1.37
N ILE A 312 -14.51 5.46 0.57
CA ILE A 312 -13.36 6.36 0.33
C ILE A 312 -13.10 7.31 1.51
N ASP A 313 -14.16 7.67 2.25
CA ASP A 313 -14.12 8.50 3.47
C ASP A 313 -14.29 7.60 4.71
N THR A 314 -15.06 8.03 5.71
CA THR A 314 -15.47 7.17 6.83
C THR A 314 -16.78 6.48 6.50
N GLY A 315 -16.85 5.17 6.71
CA GLY A 315 -18.06 4.38 6.44
C GLY A 315 -17.88 2.94 6.85
N VAL A 316 -18.78 2.08 6.42
CA VAL A 316 -18.73 0.65 6.77
C VAL A 316 -18.15 -0.19 5.64
N VAL A 317 -17.35 -1.20 5.99
CA VAL A 317 -16.95 -2.25 5.03
C VAL A 317 -18.14 -3.16 4.76
N ILE A 318 -18.37 -3.46 3.48
CA ILE A 318 -19.28 -4.51 3.04
C ILE A 318 -18.43 -5.62 2.43
N VAL A 319 -18.55 -6.85 2.93
CA VAL A 319 -17.80 -7.99 2.38
C VAL A 319 -18.43 -8.42 1.06
N PRO A 320 -17.71 -8.42 -0.08
CA PRO A 320 -18.32 -8.81 -1.36
C PRO A 320 -18.87 -10.23 -1.36
N THR A 321 -18.23 -11.14 -0.59
CA THR A 321 -18.64 -12.54 -0.47
C THR A 321 -20.01 -12.72 0.20
N THR A 322 -20.40 -11.84 1.14
CA THR A 322 -21.65 -12.01 1.91
C THR A 322 -22.66 -10.87 1.71
N GLY A 323 -22.22 -9.71 1.20
CA GLY A 323 -23.03 -8.50 1.10
C GLY A 323 -23.30 -7.82 2.45
N GLU A 324 -22.59 -8.20 3.52
CA GLU A 324 -22.89 -7.75 4.87
C GLU A 324 -21.88 -6.71 5.40
N VAL A 325 -22.40 -5.83 6.24
CA VAL A 325 -21.64 -4.81 6.97
C VAL A 325 -20.76 -5.46 8.04
N VAL A 326 -19.51 -5.02 8.17
CA VAL A 326 -18.56 -5.54 9.16
C VAL A 326 -18.35 -4.56 10.30
N VAL A 327 -17.61 -3.48 10.02
CA VAL A 327 -17.19 -2.47 10.99
C VAL A 327 -17.00 -1.14 10.26
N GLU A 328 -17.11 -0.03 10.99
CA GLU A 328 -16.75 1.29 10.49
C GLU A 328 -15.22 1.40 10.34
N VAL A 329 -14.79 1.92 9.18
CA VAL A 329 -13.40 2.06 8.74
C VAL A 329 -13.17 3.41 8.07
N MET A 330 -11.90 3.72 7.80
CA MET A 330 -11.48 4.97 7.14
C MET A 330 -10.76 4.69 5.82
N GLY A 331 -11.40 5.09 4.74
CA GLY A 331 -10.91 4.99 3.39
C GLY A 331 -9.77 5.91 3.05
N SER A 332 -9.28 5.76 1.81
CA SER A 332 -8.12 6.46 1.28
C SER A 332 -8.18 7.98 1.45
N ARG A 333 -9.32 8.66 1.25
CA ARG A 333 -9.37 10.12 1.41
C ARG A 333 -9.19 10.53 2.86
N THR A 334 -9.82 9.79 3.79
CA THR A 334 -9.64 10.06 5.23
C THR A 334 -8.21 9.75 5.68
N VAL A 335 -7.64 8.61 5.28
CA VAL A 335 -6.23 8.28 5.56
C VAL A 335 -5.30 9.40 5.06
N GLN A 336 -5.49 9.83 3.81
CA GLN A 336 -4.62 10.83 3.21
C GLN A 336 -4.80 12.22 3.83
N HIS A 337 -6.01 12.61 4.25
CA HIS A 337 -6.23 13.82 5.04
C HIS A 337 -5.34 13.85 6.28
N TYR A 338 -5.36 12.78 7.08
CA TYR A 338 -4.57 12.71 8.31
C TYR A 338 -3.07 12.50 8.06
N SER A 339 -2.67 11.71 7.05
CA SER A 339 -1.25 11.58 6.67
C SER A 339 -0.63 12.91 6.27
N ASN A 340 -1.40 13.78 5.60
CA ASN A 340 -0.97 15.14 5.27
C ASN A 340 -0.99 16.06 6.50
N LEU A 341 -2.02 15.96 7.35
CA LEU A 341 -2.12 16.75 8.58
C LEU A 341 -0.95 16.47 9.54
N TYR A 342 -0.52 15.22 9.63
CA TYR A 342 0.60 14.79 10.48
C TYR A 342 1.98 14.99 9.84
N GLY A 343 2.04 15.40 8.57
CA GLY A 343 3.28 15.60 7.84
C GLY A 343 3.97 14.31 7.37
N ASN A 344 3.33 13.14 7.50
CA ASN A 344 3.89 11.86 7.06
C ASN A 344 4.13 11.84 5.54
N ASN A 345 3.28 12.56 4.79
CA ASN A 345 3.41 12.71 3.33
C ASN A 345 4.14 13.99 2.90
N ASP A 346 4.78 14.73 3.81
CA ASP A 346 5.56 15.93 3.48
C ASP A 346 6.70 15.61 2.51
N ILE A 347 7.19 14.37 2.50
CA ILE A 347 8.17 13.94 1.50
C ILE A 347 7.63 14.12 0.08
N PHE A 348 6.35 13.87 -0.20
CA PHE A 348 5.76 14.09 -1.52
C PHE A 348 5.44 15.56 -1.78
N LEU A 349 5.01 16.30 -0.75
CA LEU A 349 4.79 17.75 -0.89
C LEU A 349 6.10 18.47 -1.25
N ASN A 350 7.18 18.10 -0.55
CA ASN A 350 8.51 18.66 -0.79
C ASN A 350 9.08 18.27 -2.15
N ALA A 351 8.54 17.22 -2.79
CA ALA A 351 8.89 16.83 -4.15
C ALA A 351 8.55 17.85 -5.22
N GLY A 352 7.45 18.59 -5.00
CA GLY A 352 6.88 19.48 -5.99
C GLY A 352 6.52 18.77 -7.30
N PHE A 353 5.91 17.58 -7.25
CA PHE A 353 5.49 16.87 -8.46
C PHE A 353 4.50 17.72 -9.30
N THR A 354 4.82 17.94 -10.57
CA THR A 354 3.97 18.71 -11.51
C THR A 354 3.71 17.96 -12.83
N ASP A 355 3.93 16.65 -12.86
CA ASP A 355 3.68 15.84 -14.04
C ASP A 355 2.17 15.73 -14.36
N ALA A 356 1.84 15.25 -15.56
CA ALA A 356 0.45 15.20 -16.03
C ALA A 356 -0.45 14.33 -15.14
N ILE A 357 0.06 13.22 -14.60
CA ILE A 357 -0.73 12.31 -13.76
C ILE A 357 -0.96 12.95 -12.39
N THR A 358 0.07 13.59 -11.81
CA THR A 358 -0.10 14.35 -10.56
C THR A 358 -1.08 15.51 -10.71
N ASN A 359 -0.99 16.29 -11.80
CA ASN A 359 -1.94 17.37 -12.06
C ASN A 359 -3.38 16.83 -12.23
N GLN A 360 -3.54 15.66 -12.84
CA GLN A 360 -4.85 15.02 -12.98
C GLN A 360 -5.39 14.54 -11.62
N ALA A 361 -4.54 14.01 -10.75
CA ALA A 361 -4.91 13.62 -9.39
C ALA A 361 -5.42 14.83 -8.58
N ASN A 362 -4.74 15.97 -8.70
CA ASN A 362 -5.06 17.21 -7.99
C ASN A 362 -6.44 17.80 -8.32
N ILE A 363 -7.06 17.38 -9.42
CA ILE A 363 -8.44 17.77 -9.77
C ILE A 363 -9.46 17.09 -8.84
N ASN A 364 -9.16 15.88 -8.33
CA ASN A 364 -10.13 15.00 -7.68
C ASN A 364 -9.78 14.62 -6.23
N ASN A 365 -8.64 15.07 -5.70
CA ASN A 365 -8.09 14.61 -4.41
C ASN A 365 -8.07 15.68 -3.30
N ASP A 366 -8.70 16.83 -3.51
CA ASP A 366 -8.72 17.97 -2.57
C ASP A 366 -7.32 18.50 -2.17
N ASN A 367 -6.31 18.28 -3.01
CA ASN A 367 -4.89 18.54 -2.78
C ASN A 367 -4.26 17.68 -1.67
N TYR A 368 -4.84 16.53 -1.31
CA TYR A 368 -4.17 15.57 -0.44
C TYR A 368 -3.04 14.87 -1.20
N GLU A 369 -1.79 15.14 -0.81
CA GLU A 369 -0.63 14.49 -1.42
C GLU A 369 -0.63 13.00 -1.12
N GLY A 370 -0.34 12.21 -2.15
CA GLY A 370 -0.40 10.76 -2.07
C GLY A 370 -1.77 10.16 -2.40
N LEU A 371 -2.80 10.96 -2.69
CA LEU A 371 -4.13 10.45 -3.06
C LEU A 371 -4.40 10.55 -4.58
N TYR A 372 -4.77 9.43 -5.19
CA TYR A 372 -5.35 9.38 -6.53
C TYR A 372 -6.79 8.82 -6.49
N VAL A 373 -7.76 9.61 -6.92
CA VAL A 373 -9.18 9.22 -6.96
C VAL A 373 -9.59 8.87 -8.39
N PHE A 374 -10.05 7.63 -8.59
CA PHE A 374 -10.63 7.19 -9.86
C PHE A 374 -12.09 7.59 -9.95
N LYS A 375 -12.45 8.26 -11.05
CA LYS A 375 -13.83 8.51 -11.46
C LYS A 375 -14.24 7.44 -12.45
N THR A 376 -15.12 6.53 -12.03
CA THR A 376 -15.61 5.41 -12.84
C THR A 376 -16.95 5.75 -13.51
N PRO A 377 -17.29 5.11 -14.64
CA PRO A 377 -18.61 5.27 -15.27
C PRO A 377 -19.74 4.87 -14.32
N SER A 378 -20.91 5.51 -14.46
CA SER A 378 -22.09 5.10 -13.69
C SER A 378 -22.61 3.74 -14.16
N PRO A 379 -23.19 2.92 -13.26
CA PRO A 379 -23.67 1.58 -13.61
C PRO A 379 -24.82 1.64 -14.61
N SER A 380 -24.91 0.62 -15.47
CA SER A 380 -26.08 0.42 -16.33
C SER A 380 -27.36 0.28 -15.52
N THR A 381 -28.41 1.00 -15.93
CA THR A 381 -29.77 0.84 -15.37
C THR A 381 -30.53 -0.33 -16.00
N THR A 382 -29.88 -1.11 -16.86
CA THR A 382 -30.48 -2.28 -17.54
C THR A 382 -29.90 -3.55 -16.95
N PRO A 383 -30.73 -4.48 -16.45
CA PRO A 383 -30.22 -5.72 -15.88
C PRO A 383 -29.67 -6.65 -16.96
N ASN A 384 -28.74 -7.53 -16.56
CA ASN A 384 -28.21 -8.58 -17.41
C ASN A 384 -29.27 -9.68 -17.68
N ALA A 385 -28.91 -10.72 -18.43
CA ALA A 385 -29.82 -11.82 -18.79
C ALA A 385 -30.37 -12.62 -17.59
N TYR A 386 -29.77 -12.47 -16.41
CA TYR A 386 -30.15 -13.11 -15.16
C TYR A 386 -30.91 -12.18 -14.21
N GLY A 387 -31.19 -10.93 -14.62
CA GLY A 387 -31.93 -9.96 -13.82
C GLY A 387 -31.06 -9.13 -12.85
N GLU A 388 -29.74 -9.28 -12.90
CA GLU A 388 -28.79 -8.60 -12.02
C GLU A 388 -28.37 -7.26 -12.61
N PHE A 389 -28.20 -6.24 -11.77
CA PHE A 389 -27.82 -4.89 -12.18
C PHE A 389 -26.32 -4.68 -12.03
N GLU A 390 -25.72 -3.92 -12.95
CA GLU A 390 -24.36 -3.44 -12.76
C GLU A 390 -24.26 -2.63 -11.46
N GLU A 391 -23.08 -2.67 -10.87
CA GLU A 391 -22.76 -2.02 -9.62
C GLU A 391 -21.71 -0.93 -9.83
N GLU A 392 -21.53 -0.06 -8.82
CA GLU A 392 -20.47 0.95 -8.87
C GLU A 392 -19.10 0.27 -8.86
N GLN A 393 -18.20 0.69 -9.75
CA GLN A 393 -16.95 -0.03 -9.98
C GLN A 393 -15.93 0.23 -8.86
N GLY A 394 -15.57 -0.83 -8.11
CA GLY A 394 -14.55 -0.77 -7.05
C GLY A 394 -13.15 -1.21 -7.52
N SER A 395 -13.06 -2.08 -8.52
CA SER A 395 -11.82 -2.79 -8.89
C SER A 395 -11.50 -2.78 -10.40
N PRO A 396 -11.56 -1.64 -11.12
CA PRO A 396 -11.44 -1.61 -12.58
C PRO A 396 -10.07 -2.01 -13.15
N TRP A 397 -9.07 -2.20 -12.30
CA TRP A 397 -7.74 -2.72 -12.65
C TRP A 397 -7.70 -4.25 -12.77
N ASP A 398 -8.70 -4.98 -12.29
CA ASP A 398 -8.73 -6.45 -12.31
C ASP A 398 -9.25 -7.01 -13.65
N TRP A 399 -8.70 -8.17 -14.04
CA TRP A 399 -9.20 -8.97 -15.14
C TRP A 399 -8.84 -10.46 -14.99
N TRP A 400 -9.66 -11.32 -15.61
CA TRP A 400 -9.52 -12.77 -15.57
C TRP A 400 -10.13 -13.43 -16.81
N ASP A 401 -9.96 -14.75 -16.94
CA ASP A 401 -10.73 -15.54 -17.91
C ASP A 401 -12.11 -15.86 -17.32
N ASN A 402 -13.12 -15.13 -17.76
CA ASN A 402 -14.47 -15.24 -17.20
C ASN A 402 -15.12 -16.61 -17.48
N THR A 403 -14.85 -17.20 -18.65
CA THR A 403 -15.38 -18.54 -18.99
C THR A 403 -14.84 -19.59 -18.02
N THR A 404 -13.52 -19.55 -17.76
CA THR A 404 -12.89 -20.45 -16.80
C THR A 404 -13.44 -20.24 -15.40
N TYR A 405 -13.62 -18.99 -14.98
CA TYR A 405 -14.22 -18.67 -13.70
C TYR A 405 -15.64 -19.26 -13.56
N GLY A 406 -16.53 -19.07 -14.54
CA GLY A 406 -17.89 -19.57 -14.49
C GLY A 406 -17.99 -21.08 -14.27
N LEU A 407 -17.14 -21.84 -14.96
CA LEU A 407 -17.09 -23.31 -14.82
C LEU A 407 -16.65 -23.74 -13.41
N LEU A 408 -15.65 -23.07 -12.84
CA LEU A 408 -15.15 -23.37 -11.49
C LEU A 408 -16.16 -22.93 -10.43
N ALA A 409 -16.76 -21.75 -10.58
CA ALA A 409 -17.73 -21.20 -9.65
C ALA A 409 -19.00 -22.04 -9.56
N GLU A 410 -19.52 -22.55 -10.68
CA GLU A 410 -20.64 -23.51 -10.66
C GLU A 410 -20.27 -24.82 -9.93
N THR A 411 -19.03 -25.27 -10.04
CA THR A 411 -18.59 -26.51 -9.37
C THR A 411 -18.48 -26.34 -7.85
N ILE A 412 -18.05 -25.16 -7.39
CA ILE A 412 -17.72 -24.91 -5.98
C ILE A 412 -18.89 -24.27 -5.23
N ASN A 413 -19.56 -23.28 -5.83
CA ASN A 413 -20.62 -22.48 -5.21
C ASN A 413 -22.01 -22.74 -5.81
N GLY A 414 -22.09 -23.55 -6.86
CA GLY A 414 -23.34 -23.75 -7.60
C GLY A 414 -24.40 -24.47 -6.78
N ILE A 415 -25.66 -24.11 -7.03
CA ILE A 415 -26.83 -24.80 -6.52
C ILE A 415 -27.48 -25.54 -7.71
N PRO A 416 -27.50 -26.88 -7.70
CA PRO A 416 -27.99 -27.67 -8.84
C PRO A 416 -29.41 -27.27 -9.28
N GLY A 417 -29.55 -26.91 -10.56
CA GLY A 417 -30.82 -26.50 -11.16
C GLY A 417 -31.24 -25.06 -10.84
N VAL A 418 -30.41 -24.29 -10.13
CA VAL A 418 -30.63 -22.87 -9.81
C VAL A 418 -29.57 -21.99 -10.48
N THR A 419 -28.29 -22.35 -10.34
CA THR A 419 -27.18 -21.60 -10.94
C THR A 419 -26.67 -22.26 -12.23
N SER A 420 -25.79 -21.56 -12.94
CA SER A 420 -25.10 -22.06 -14.13
C SER A 420 -23.76 -21.33 -14.30
N PRO A 421 -22.82 -21.83 -15.12
CA PRO A 421 -21.58 -21.11 -15.40
C PRO A 421 -21.81 -19.68 -15.91
N GLY A 422 -22.79 -19.51 -16.81
CA GLY A 422 -23.15 -18.19 -17.34
C GLY A 422 -23.72 -17.23 -16.29
N TYR A 423 -24.36 -17.74 -15.23
CA TYR A 423 -24.81 -16.92 -14.11
C TYR A 423 -23.60 -16.36 -13.35
N PHE A 424 -22.63 -17.22 -13.02
CA PHE A 424 -21.41 -16.77 -12.34
C PHE A 424 -20.57 -15.82 -13.20
N GLU A 425 -20.45 -16.09 -14.50
CA GLU A 425 -19.82 -15.18 -15.47
C GLU A 425 -20.45 -13.79 -15.47
N ALA A 426 -21.78 -13.73 -15.47
CA ALA A 426 -22.53 -12.48 -15.51
C ALA A 426 -22.44 -11.71 -14.17
N ASN A 427 -22.36 -12.41 -13.04
CA ASN A 427 -22.28 -11.80 -11.72
C ASN A 427 -20.87 -11.30 -11.38
N ALA A 428 -19.82 -11.98 -11.86
CA ALA A 428 -18.45 -11.58 -11.54
C ALA A 428 -18.03 -10.25 -12.18
N ILE A 429 -18.77 -9.75 -13.18
CA ILE A 429 -18.45 -8.50 -13.88
C ILE A 429 -19.36 -7.34 -13.47
N LEU A 430 -20.24 -7.48 -12.47
CA LEU A 430 -21.20 -6.43 -12.12
C LEU A 430 -20.50 -5.13 -11.69
N ASP A 431 -19.41 -5.21 -10.93
CA ASP A 431 -18.57 -4.07 -10.52
C ASP A 431 -17.44 -3.75 -11.51
N ASN A 432 -17.38 -4.44 -12.65
CA ASN A 432 -16.38 -4.25 -13.70
C ASN A 432 -16.91 -4.73 -15.08
N PRO A 433 -17.98 -4.11 -15.63
CA PRO A 433 -18.75 -4.67 -16.75
C PRO A 433 -17.99 -4.80 -18.08
N ASP A 434 -17.04 -3.90 -18.34
CA ASP A 434 -16.13 -3.92 -19.49
C ASP A 434 -14.74 -4.49 -19.14
N MET A 435 -14.69 -5.39 -18.14
CA MET A 435 -13.47 -6.06 -17.69
C MET A 435 -12.69 -6.63 -18.89
N SER A 436 -11.43 -6.21 -18.98
CA SER A 436 -10.51 -6.70 -19.99
C SER A 436 -9.07 -6.38 -19.59
N ALA A 437 -8.12 -7.15 -20.13
CA ALA A 437 -6.71 -6.89 -19.90
C ALA A 437 -6.27 -5.50 -20.41
N THR A 438 -6.94 -4.95 -21.43
CA THR A 438 -6.68 -3.59 -21.93
C THR A 438 -7.13 -2.54 -20.91
N LYS A 439 -8.34 -2.67 -20.38
CA LYS A 439 -8.86 -1.79 -19.33
C LYS A 439 -7.97 -1.87 -18.09
N GLY A 440 -7.73 -3.08 -17.58
CA GLY A 440 -6.92 -3.30 -16.38
C GLY A 440 -5.53 -2.68 -16.48
N ARG A 441 -4.84 -2.89 -17.61
CA ARG A 441 -3.53 -2.27 -17.87
C ARG A 441 -3.57 -0.75 -17.93
N THR A 442 -4.65 -0.14 -18.42
CA THR A 442 -4.80 1.33 -18.46
C THR A 442 -4.91 1.91 -17.05
N TYR A 443 -5.62 1.23 -16.14
CA TYR A 443 -5.64 1.62 -14.73
C TYR A 443 -4.26 1.40 -14.08
N ILE A 444 -3.58 0.30 -14.37
CA ILE A 444 -2.21 0.03 -13.88
C ILE A 444 -1.21 1.08 -14.41
N ASP A 445 -1.35 1.57 -15.64
CA ASP A 445 -0.54 2.68 -16.17
C ASP A 445 -0.65 3.92 -15.28
N THR A 446 -1.88 4.22 -14.84
CA THR A 446 -2.15 5.36 -13.94
C THR A 446 -1.62 5.10 -12.53
N ILE A 447 -1.86 3.90 -11.99
CA ILE A 447 -1.39 3.50 -10.65
C ILE A 447 0.14 3.62 -10.58
N GLN A 448 0.86 2.94 -11.47
CA GLN A 448 2.33 2.98 -11.45
C GLN A 448 2.88 4.34 -11.87
N GLY A 449 2.21 5.05 -12.78
CA GLY A 449 2.61 6.39 -13.19
C GLY A 449 2.58 7.41 -12.04
N TYR A 450 1.58 7.32 -11.15
CA TYR A 450 1.49 8.17 -9.96
C TYR A 450 2.36 7.67 -8.79
N LEU A 451 2.40 6.36 -8.59
CA LEU A 451 3.07 5.71 -7.45
C LEU A 451 4.60 5.68 -7.61
N ASN A 452 5.10 5.35 -8.80
CA ASN A 452 6.53 5.09 -8.98
C ASN A 452 7.42 6.31 -8.70
N PRO A 453 7.09 7.54 -9.15
CA PRO A 453 7.87 8.72 -8.76
C PRO A 453 7.90 8.95 -7.25
N ARG A 454 6.82 8.61 -6.53
CA ARG A 454 6.71 8.70 -5.07
C ARG A 454 7.56 7.64 -4.37
N ILE A 455 7.56 6.40 -4.88
CA ILE A 455 8.48 5.34 -4.44
C ILE A 455 9.93 5.76 -4.63
N TYR A 456 10.28 6.26 -5.82
CA TYR A 456 11.64 6.69 -6.16
C TYR A 456 12.19 7.71 -5.16
N VAL A 457 11.31 8.61 -4.73
CA VAL A 457 11.61 9.67 -3.78
C VAL A 457 11.67 9.14 -2.34
N ALA A 458 10.69 8.35 -1.91
CA ALA A 458 10.68 7.77 -0.57
C ALA A 458 11.87 6.85 -0.30
N LEU A 459 12.36 6.17 -1.33
CA LEU A 459 13.54 5.32 -1.27
C LEU A 459 14.86 6.04 -1.53
N ASN A 460 14.82 7.36 -1.77
CA ASN A 460 15.98 8.19 -2.09
C ASN A 460 16.85 7.58 -3.21
N LEU A 461 16.24 7.20 -4.33
CA LEU A 461 16.92 6.52 -5.46
C LEU A 461 17.62 7.50 -6.42
N GLY A 462 17.50 8.80 -6.18
CA GLY A 462 18.17 9.84 -6.98
C GLY A 462 19.65 9.98 -6.63
N ASN A 463 20.52 9.88 -7.65
CA ASN A 463 21.90 10.36 -7.59
C ASN A 463 21.97 11.79 -8.15
N SER A 464 23.01 12.55 -7.77
CA SER A 464 23.20 13.99 -8.07
C SER A 464 23.31 14.40 -9.56
N SER A 465 22.92 13.54 -10.50
CA SER A 465 23.04 13.76 -11.94
C SER A 465 21.72 13.60 -12.72
N SER A 466 20.66 13.07 -12.12
CA SER A 466 19.28 13.09 -12.65
C SER A 466 18.49 14.31 -12.14
N ILE A 467 19.22 15.34 -11.76
CA ILE A 467 18.84 16.37 -10.79
C ILE A 467 17.84 17.42 -11.30
N HIS A 468 17.40 17.36 -12.56
CA HIS A 468 16.46 18.37 -13.04
C HIS A 468 15.06 18.31 -12.39
N ASN A 469 14.74 17.30 -11.56
CA ASN A 469 13.48 17.22 -10.81
C ASN A 469 13.58 16.72 -9.34
N VAL A 470 14.78 16.57 -8.73
CA VAL A 470 14.93 15.88 -7.41
C VAL A 470 15.95 16.56 -6.47
N ILE A 471 16.17 17.87 -6.57
CA ILE A 471 16.98 18.62 -5.55
C ILE A 471 16.16 18.97 -4.29
N ASP A 472 14.87 18.67 -4.31
CA ASP A 472 13.85 19.31 -3.47
C ASP A 472 13.65 18.66 -2.06
N TYR A 473 14.36 17.58 -1.73
CA TYR A 473 14.16 16.87 -0.44
C TYR A 473 15.16 17.23 0.65
N SER A 474 16.17 18.02 0.32
CA SER A 474 17.25 18.31 1.26
C SER A 474 16.89 19.40 2.27
N THR A 475 15.86 20.22 2.02
CA THR A 475 15.59 21.43 2.80
C THR A 475 14.27 21.35 3.57
N LYS A 476 14.34 21.31 4.90
CA LYS A 476 13.21 21.44 5.83
C LYS A 476 12.98 22.91 6.18
N ILE A 477 11.72 23.35 6.19
CA ILE A 477 11.34 24.73 6.53
C ILE A 477 10.20 24.71 7.55
N TYR A 478 10.44 25.21 8.76
CA TYR A 478 9.44 25.15 9.83
C TYR A 478 9.62 26.27 10.88
N PRO A 479 8.55 26.72 11.55
CA PRO A 479 7.15 26.37 11.27
C PRO A 479 6.68 26.98 9.93
N ASN A 480 5.66 26.39 9.33
CA ASN A 480 4.95 26.94 8.17
C ASN A 480 3.48 26.50 8.26
N PRO A 481 2.52 27.39 8.58
CA PRO A 481 2.64 28.85 8.68
C PRO A 481 3.53 29.36 9.83
N ALA A 482 4.13 30.54 9.66
CA ALA A 482 5.11 31.14 10.58
C ALA A 482 4.69 32.54 11.04
N LYS A 483 4.97 32.89 12.31
CA LYS A 483 4.63 34.20 12.89
C LYS A 483 5.81 35.15 13.08
N HIS A 484 6.92 34.61 13.59
CA HIS A 484 8.07 35.45 13.99
C HIS A 484 9.36 35.07 13.31
N ASN A 485 9.57 33.76 13.13
CA ASN A 485 10.76 33.21 12.53
C ASN A 485 10.45 31.95 11.73
N ILE A 486 11.34 31.63 10.81
CA ILE A 486 11.33 30.41 10.02
C ILE A 486 12.72 29.78 10.18
N ARG A 487 12.77 28.52 10.60
CA ARG A 487 13.99 27.72 10.60
C ARG A 487 14.09 26.98 9.27
N ILE A 488 15.27 27.05 8.66
CA ILE A 488 15.60 26.38 7.41
C ILE A 488 16.78 25.47 7.67
N GLU A 489 16.62 24.18 7.39
CA GLU A 489 17.65 23.17 7.57
C GLU A 489 17.86 22.40 6.29
N ASN A 490 19.10 22.34 5.83
CA ASN A 490 19.52 21.54 4.69
C ASN A 490 20.41 20.38 5.13
N ILE A 491 20.12 19.16 4.66
CA ILE A 491 20.90 17.95 5.00
C ILE A 491 21.97 17.58 3.97
N ASN A 492 21.96 18.17 2.77
CA ASN A 492 22.78 17.72 1.65
C ASN A 492 23.79 18.77 1.14
N PHE A 493 23.59 20.06 1.42
CA PHE A 493 24.46 21.13 0.94
C PHE A 493 24.47 22.37 1.84
N THR A 494 25.54 23.16 1.75
CA THR A 494 25.64 24.48 2.39
C THR A 494 24.77 25.49 1.66
N ILE A 495 23.91 26.19 2.41
CA ILE A 495 23.11 27.32 1.92
C ILE A 495 24.02 28.53 1.84
N ASN A 496 24.16 29.12 0.65
CA ASN A 496 24.94 30.34 0.46
C ASN A 496 24.12 31.58 0.80
N SER A 497 22.93 31.67 0.21
CA SER A 497 22.02 32.79 0.42
C SER A 497 20.57 32.36 0.28
N ILE A 498 19.68 33.18 0.82
CA ILE A 498 18.24 32.97 0.74
C ILE A 498 17.61 34.28 0.33
N ASP A 499 16.80 34.23 -0.72
CA ASP A 499 16.00 35.36 -1.19
C ASP A 499 14.52 35.06 -0.96
N MET A 500 13.75 36.00 -0.43
CA MET A 500 12.30 35.84 -0.25
C MET A 500 11.55 36.83 -1.13
N TYR A 501 10.53 36.33 -1.83
CA TYR A 501 9.70 37.10 -2.75
C TYR A 501 8.24 37.09 -2.29
N ASN A 502 7.51 38.19 -2.47
CA ASN A 502 6.07 38.21 -2.29
C ASN A 502 5.33 37.60 -3.50
N VAL A 503 4.00 37.46 -3.44
CA VAL A 503 3.17 36.90 -4.52
C VAL A 503 3.25 37.67 -5.85
N THR A 504 3.68 38.93 -5.82
CA THR A 504 3.89 39.75 -7.04
C THR A 504 5.29 39.59 -7.64
N GLY A 505 6.12 38.74 -7.05
CA GLY A 505 7.51 38.48 -7.49
C GLY A 505 8.51 39.55 -7.03
N GLN A 506 8.12 40.46 -6.14
CA GLN A 506 9.04 41.46 -5.58
C GLN A 506 9.88 40.82 -4.48
N LEU A 507 11.20 41.02 -4.54
CA LEU A 507 12.14 40.61 -3.50
C LEU A 507 11.89 41.43 -2.23
N VAL A 508 11.53 40.77 -1.13
CA VAL A 508 11.23 41.38 0.18
C VAL A 508 12.32 41.18 1.21
N MET A 509 13.18 40.17 1.04
CA MET A 509 14.29 39.86 1.95
C MET A 509 15.39 39.12 1.20
N SER A 510 16.64 39.35 1.60
CA SER A 510 17.80 38.56 1.16
C SER A 510 18.77 38.39 2.32
N GLU A 511 19.24 37.17 2.56
CA GLU A 511 20.15 36.84 3.65
C GLU A 511 21.29 35.96 3.16
N TYR A 512 22.53 36.27 3.58
CA TYR A 512 23.69 35.42 3.34
C TYR A 512 23.90 34.51 4.55
N VAL A 513 24.03 33.20 4.30
CA VAL A 513 23.97 32.17 5.35
C VAL A 513 25.31 31.45 5.49
N ASN A 514 25.83 30.88 4.40
CA ASN A 514 27.03 30.02 4.37
C ASN A 514 27.04 28.91 5.44
N SER A 515 25.89 28.28 5.67
CA SER A 515 25.67 27.23 6.68
C SER A 515 24.64 26.22 6.17
N MET A 516 24.62 25.01 6.73
CA MET A 516 23.58 24.00 6.45
C MET A 516 22.25 24.32 7.14
N ASN A 517 22.21 25.26 8.07
CA ASN A 517 20.98 25.72 8.71
C ASN A 517 21.00 27.23 8.96
N THR A 518 19.81 27.83 9.05
CA THR A 518 19.62 29.21 9.48
C THR A 518 18.24 29.44 10.09
N ILE A 519 18.07 30.58 10.76
CA ILE A 519 16.78 31.07 11.25
C ILE A 519 16.56 32.47 10.69
N LEU A 520 15.54 32.60 9.83
CA LEU A 520 15.11 33.88 9.28
C LEU A 520 14.13 34.55 10.24
N LYS A 521 14.33 35.84 10.51
CA LYS A 521 13.34 36.66 11.23
C LYS A 521 12.37 37.29 10.24
N ILE A 522 11.09 36.99 10.38
CA ILE A 522 10.03 37.42 9.46
C ILE A 522 9.00 38.36 10.10
N SER A 523 9.26 38.83 11.32
CA SER A 523 8.29 39.60 12.11
C SER A 523 7.88 40.93 11.47
N ASP A 524 8.70 41.45 10.55
CA ASP A 524 8.47 42.72 9.85
C ASP A 524 7.73 42.53 8.52
N LEU A 525 7.41 41.30 8.13
CA LEU A 525 6.69 40.98 6.90
C LEU A 525 5.18 40.99 7.15
N GLU A 526 4.43 41.48 6.16
CA GLU A 526 2.97 41.42 6.20
C GLU A 526 2.46 39.98 6.14
N LYS A 527 1.25 39.76 6.64
CA LYS A 527 0.60 38.45 6.55
C LYS A 527 0.35 38.10 5.09
N GLY A 528 0.72 36.89 4.68
CA GLY A 528 0.57 36.49 3.29
C GLY A 528 1.43 35.30 2.88
N VAL A 529 1.39 35.01 1.57
CA VAL A 529 2.17 33.94 0.96
C VAL A 529 3.46 34.50 0.37
N TYR A 530 4.56 33.83 0.64
CA TYR A 530 5.89 34.18 0.18
C TYR A 530 6.58 32.99 -0.49
N LEU A 531 7.52 33.29 -1.38
CA LEU A 531 8.37 32.30 -2.04
C LEU A 531 9.82 32.52 -1.59
N LEU A 532 10.40 31.55 -0.91
CA LEU A 532 11.81 31.48 -0.57
C LEU A 532 12.58 30.85 -1.72
N ASP A 533 13.72 31.41 -2.08
CA ASP A 533 14.69 30.90 -3.05
C ASP A 533 16.03 30.70 -2.34
N ILE A 534 16.31 29.45 -2.00
CA ILE A 534 17.45 29.00 -1.19
C ILE A 534 18.56 28.57 -2.14
N LYS A 535 19.64 29.35 -2.16
CA LYS A 535 20.73 29.24 -3.13
C LYS A 535 21.94 28.55 -2.53
N SER A 536 22.59 27.71 -3.33
CA SER A 536 23.92 27.14 -3.09
C SER A 536 24.83 27.41 -4.30
N ASN A 537 26.10 27.03 -4.23
CA ASN A 537 27.08 27.28 -5.31
C ASN A 537 26.63 26.77 -6.69
N ASN A 538 25.91 25.64 -6.72
CA ASN A 538 25.58 24.94 -7.97
C ASN A 538 24.07 24.77 -8.18
N THR A 539 23.20 25.27 -7.28
CA THR A 539 21.75 25.04 -7.35
C THR A 539 20.92 26.09 -6.59
N SER A 540 19.61 26.14 -6.86
CA SER A 540 18.63 26.97 -6.15
C SER A 540 17.34 26.18 -5.92
N ILE A 541 16.77 26.28 -4.72
CA ILE A 541 15.53 25.62 -4.30
C ILE A 541 14.46 26.66 -4.00
N LYS A 542 13.24 26.48 -4.51
CA LYS A 542 12.13 27.40 -4.25
C LYS A 542 11.06 26.79 -3.36
N ARG A 543 10.68 27.47 -2.27
CA ARG A 543 9.70 26.99 -1.29
C ARG A 543 8.65 28.03 -0.96
N LYS A 544 7.40 27.60 -0.88
CA LYS A 544 6.29 28.44 -0.41
C LYS A 544 6.27 28.49 1.12
N VAL A 545 6.16 29.68 1.69
CA VAL A 545 5.91 29.89 3.12
C VAL A 545 4.75 30.84 3.35
N ILE A 546 3.97 30.57 4.38
CA ILE A 546 2.82 31.35 4.82
C ILE A 546 3.21 32.12 6.09
N ILE A 547 3.00 33.43 6.09
CA ILE A 547 3.24 34.32 7.23
C ILE A 547 1.90 34.75 7.84
N GLU A 548 1.77 34.59 9.16
CA GLU A 548 0.55 34.82 9.95
C GLU A 548 0.57 36.00 10.90
#